data_AF-A0A9X2YK39-F1
#
_entry.id   AF-A0A9X2YK39-F1
#
_cell.length_a   1.000
_cell.length_b   1.000
_cell.length_c   1.000
_cell.angle_alpha   90.00
_cell.angle_beta   90.00
_cell.angle_gamma   90.00
#
_symmetry.space_group_name_H-M   'P 1'
#
loop_
_entity.id
_entity.type
_entity.pdbx_description
1 polymer ?
#
loop_
_entity_poly.entity_id
_entity_poly.type
_entity_poly.pdbx_seq_one_letter_code
_entity_poly.pdbx_strand_id
1 'polypeptide(L)'
;MNHHGDAGAEAAPPDDRYLTWDAAYVLGALSGAERREYEGHLAGCGRCRSAVAELRGIPALLATLDAEDVRALDEQSADPPPLRPEVLASVLDRVGSRRRRYRRVTTAAVGLAAALLAAGAVIAIRPEVVGLEPATTTQAGPPSLEMAKVSPTPINASITMSGYGWGTRIDMTCTYGDWGNRDAAPQTLAMVVIGRDGSRSEIATWLGLSGATAMPSANTPMQPEEIAAVQMISTPDGTVLLEKKL
;
A
#
# COMPACT_ATOMS: atom_id res chain seq x y z
N MET A 1 -15.26 -48.91 7.69
CA MET A 1 -13.87 -48.82 7.20
C MET A 1 -13.56 -47.36 6.91
N ASN A 2 -12.56 -46.85 7.61
CA ASN A 2 -12.08 -45.48 7.58
C ASN A 2 -11.32 -45.16 6.28
N HIS A 3 -11.32 -43.90 5.85
CA HIS A 3 -10.09 -43.09 5.86
C HIS A 3 -10.38 -41.58 5.76
N HIS A 4 -9.80 -40.85 6.73
CA HIS A 4 -9.58 -39.41 6.74
C HIS A 4 -8.71 -38.93 5.57
N GLY A 5 -8.81 -37.64 5.25
CA GLY A 5 -7.80 -36.90 4.50
C GLY A 5 -8.03 -35.40 4.61
N ASP A 6 -7.30 -34.76 5.52
CA ASP A 6 -7.30 -33.34 5.85
C ASP A 6 -7.20 -32.40 4.65
N ALA A 7 -8.04 -31.37 4.63
CA ALA A 7 -7.82 -30.15 3.86
C ALA A 7 -6.76 -29.32 4.59
N GLY A 8 -5.49 -29.64 4.34
CA GLY A 8 -4.37 -28.80 4.73
C GLY A 8 -4.43 -27.48 3.96
N ALA A 9 -4.61 -26.39 4.69
CA ALA A 9 -4.46 -25.03 4.18
C ALA A 9 -3.06 -24.88 3.56
N GLU A 10 -3.02 -24.62 2.26
CA GLU A 10 -1.80 -24.38 1.51
C GLU A 10 -1.20 -23.06 1.98
N ALA A 11 -0.16 -23.16 2.81
CA ALA A 11 0.67 -22.03 3.18
C ALA A 11 1.22 -21.38 1.91
N ALA A 12 0.99 -20.07 1.75
CA ALA A 12 1.56 -19.31 0.64
C ALA A 12 3.10 -19.53 0.62
N PRO A 13 3.67 -20.01 -0.50
CA PRO A 13 5.10 -20.31 -0.53
C PRO A 13 5.91 -19.01 -0.40
N PRO A 14 7.14 -19.08 0.14
CA PRO A 14 8.08 -17.96 0.13
C PRO A 14 8.20 -17.42 -1.30
N ASP A 15 8.34 -16.11 -1.45
CA ASP A 15 8.50 -15.42 -2.75
C ASP A 15 9.51 -16.17 -3.63
N ASP A 16 8.97 -17.03 -4.49
CA ASP A 16 9.78 -17.98 -5.23
C ASP A 16 10.24 -17.26 -6.48
N ARG A 17 11.43 -16.64 -6.38
CA ARG A 17 12.08 -15.90 -7.48
C ARG A 17 12.12 -16.69 -8.79
N TYR A 18 12.03 -18.01 -8.75
CA TYR A 18 12.00 -18.89 -9.93
C TYR A 18 10.69 -18.77 -10.74
N LEU A 19 9.63 -18.18 -10.17
CA LEU A 19 8.36 -17.95 -10.87
C LEU A 19 8.45 -16.95 -12.03
N THR A 20 9.48 -16.10 -12.05
CA THR A 20 9.67 -15.08 -13.11
C THR A 20 10.74 -15.47 -14.13
N TRP A 21 11.33 -16.65 -13.99
CA TRP A 21 12.47 -17.09 -14.80
C TRP A 21 12.07 -17.94 -16.01
N ASP A 22 10.80 -18.31 -16.14
CA ASP A 22 10.26 -19.17 -17.19
C ASP A 22 10.49 -18.60 -18.61
N ALA A 23 10.13 -17.34 -18.83
CA ALA A 23 10.32 -16.66 -20.12
C ALA A 23 11.81 -16.47 -20.43
N ALA A 24 12.61 -16.06 -19.44
CA ALA A 24 14.05 -15.87 -19.61
C ALA A 24 14.77 -17.20 -19.91
N TYR A 25 14.34 -18.30 -19.31
CA TYR A 25 14.85 -19.63 -19.58
C TYR A 25 14.52 -20.08 -21.01
N VAL A 26 13.25 -19.95 -21.43
CA VAL A 26 12.76 -20.36 -22.75
C VAL A 26 13.36 -19.54 -23.89
N LEU A 27 13.49 -18.23 -23.71
CA LEU A 27 14.13 -17.32 -24.68
C LEU A 27 15.66 -17.36 -24.61
N GLY A 28 16.20 -18.12 -23.65
CA GLY A 28 17.63 -18.34 -23.48
C GLY A 28 18.42 -17.15 -22.93
N ALA A 29 17.74 -16.18 -22.33
CA ALA A 29 18.31 -14.96 -21.75
C ALA A 29 19.02 -15.16 -20.40
N LEU A 30 18.81 -16.31 -19.73
CA LEU A 30 19.52 -16.63 -18.49
C LEU A 30 21.02 -16.89 -18.74
N SER A 31 21.86 -16.41 -17.82
CA SER A 31 23.28 -16.75 -17.79
C SER A 31 23.49 -18.26 -17.59
N GLY A 32 24.69 -18.76 -17.88
CA GLY A 32 25.00 -20.19 -17.70
C GLY A 32 24.87 -20.67 -16.24
N ALA A 33 25.11 -19.79 -15.26
CA ALA A 33 24.93 -20.12 -13.85
C ALA A 33 23.45 -20.17 -13.46
N GLU A 34 22.68 -19.15 -13.84
CA GLU A 34 21.23 -19.07 -13.58
C GLU A 34 20.47 -20.20 -14.28
N ARG A 35 20.86 -20.57 -15.50
CA ARG A 35 20.23 -21.69 -16.21
C ARG A 35 20.39 -23.01 -15.43
N ARG A 36 21.60 -23.32 -14.96
CA ARG A 36 21.85 -24.55 -14.17
C ARG A 36 21.10 -24.54 -12.85
N GLU A 37 21.04 -23.38 -12.21
CA GLU A 37 20.27 -23.19 -10.99
C GLU A 37 18.77 -23.44 -11.22
N TYR A 38 18.22 -22.86 -12.28
CA TYR A 38 16.82 -23.03 -12.64
C TYR A 38 16.48 -24.47 -13.02
N GLU A 39 17.36 -25.16 -13.75
CA GLU A 39 17.21 -26.58 -14.07
C GLU A 39 17.19 -27.47 -12.81
N GLY A 40 18.01 -27.13 -11.82
CA GLY A 40 17.95 -27.77 -10.50
C GLY A 40 16.59 -27.58 -9.82
N HIS A 41 16.02 -26.38 -9.87
CA HIS A 41 14.69 -26.10 -9.35
C HIS A 41 13.58 -26.81 -10.14
N LEU A 42 13.67 -26.84 -11.48
CA LEU A 42 12.71 -27.51 -12.35
C LEU A 42 12.60 -29.02 -12.08
N ALA A 43 13.63 -29.67 -11.53
CA ALA A 43 13.54 -31.06 -11.09
C ALA A 43 12.51 -31.25 -9.94
N GLY A 44 12.41 -30.27 -9.05
CA GLY A 44 11.54 -30.31 -7.87
C GLY A 44 10.18 -29.64 -8.02
N CYS A 45 10.03 -28.66 -8.93
CA CYS A 45 8.83 -27.81 -8.98
C CYS A 45 7.93 -28.09 -10.20
N GLY A 46 6.75 -28.69 -9.96
CA GLY A 46 5.76 -28.96 -11.01
C GLY A 46 5.15 -27.71 -11.64
N ARG A 47 5.00 -26.64 -10.84
CA ARG A 47 4.46 -25.35 -11.29
C ARG A 47 5.39 -24.69 -12.32
N CYS A 48 6.68 -24.56 -12.01
CA CYS A 48 7.66 -23.98 -12.94
C CYS A 48 7.85 -24.84 -14.21
N ARG A 49 7.76 -26.17 -14.11
CA ARG A 49 7.73 -27.04 -15.31
C ARG A 49 6.53 -26.76 -16.21
N SER A 50 5.37 -26.50 -15.62
CA SER A 50 4.14 -26.19 -16.36
C SER A 50 4.25 -24.82 -17.04
N ALA A 51 4.73 -23.80 -16.31
CA ALA A 51 4.98 -22.47 -16.86
C ALA A 51 5.95 -22.51 -18.06
N VAL A 52 7.07 -23.23 -17.94
CA VAL A 52 7.99 -23.44 -19.08
C VAL A 52 7.28 -24.14 -20.25
N ALA A 53 6.42 -25.13 -19.98
CA ALA A 53 5.69 -25.87 -21.02
C ALA A 53 4.72 -24.98 -21.82
N GLU A 54 4.04 -24.05 -21.16
CA GLU A 54 3.13 -23.07 -21.79
C GLU A 54 3.86 -22.15 -22.78
N LEU A 55 5.13 -21.83 -22.50
CA LEU A 55 5.92 -20.90 -23.31
C LEU A 55 6.74 -21.55 -24.43
N ARG A 56 6.86 -22.89 -24.50
CA ARG A 56 7.76 -23.59 -25.45
C ARG A 56 7.50 -23.28 -26.93
N GLY A 57 6.28 -22.86 -27.27
CA GLY A 57 5.92 -22.49 -28.65
C GLY A 57 6.43 -21.11 -29.07
N ILE A 58 6.68 -20.21 -28.13
CA ILE A 58 7.01 -18.80 -28.40
C ILE A 58 8.33 -18.64 -29.17
N PRO A 59 9.44 -19.31 -28.83
CA PRO A 59 10.68 -19.16 -29.58
C PRO A 59 10.55 -19.51 -31.07
N ALA A 60 9.73 -20.53 -31.40
CA ALA A 60 9.51 -20.90 -32.79
C ALA A 60 8.73 -19.83 -33.56
N LEU A 61 7.77 -19.18 -32.91
CA LEU A 61 7.04 -18.04 -33.49
C LEU A 61 7.94 -16.81 -33.64
N LEU A 62 8.82 -16.54 -32.67
CA LEU A 62 9.78 -15.43 -32.78
C LEU A 62 10.82 -15.69 -33.87
N ALA A 63 11.18 -16.94 -34.13
CA ALA A 63 12.11 -17.32 -35.19
C ALA A 63 11.55 -17.11 -36.61
N THR A 64 10.26 -16.80 -36.77
CA THR A 64 9.69 -16.45 -38.09
C THR A 64 9.93 -14.99 -38.47
N LEU A 65 10.32 -14.16 -37.50
CA LEU A 65 10.66 -12.76 -37.74
C LEU A 65 12.14 -12.64 -38.07
N ASP A 66 12.46 -11.88 -39.11
CA ASP A 66 13.83 -11.48 -39.36
C ASP A 66 14.16 -10.13 -38.72
N ALA A 67 15.44 -9.72 -38.81
CA ALA A 67 15.89 -8.47 -38.20
C ALA A 67 15.28 -7.22 -38.88
N GLU A 68 14.88 -7.33 -40.15
CA GLU A 68 14.23 -6.25 -40.88
C GLU A 68 12.75 -6.12 -40.45
N ASP A 69 12.05 -7.24 -40.22
CA ASP A 69 10.71 -7.25 -39.64
C ASP A 69 10.69 -6.58 -38.26
N VAL A 70 11.68 -6.88 -37.41
CA VAL A 70 11.80 -6.28 -36.07
C VAL A 70 12.11 -4.79 -36.17
N ARG A 71 13.00 -4.37 -37.09
CA ARG A 71 13.29 -2.95 -37.32
C ARG A 71 12.08 -2.19 -37.84
N ALA A 72 11.30 -2.78 -38.75
CA ALA A 72 10.09 -2.18 -39.28
C ALA A 72 9.03 -1.92 -38.18
N LEU A 73 8.96 -2.78 -37.17
CA LEU A 73 8.10 -2.58 -35.99
C LEU A 73 8.60 -1.42 -35.10
N ASP A 74 9.91 -1.30 -34.93
CA ASP A 74 10.53 -0.23 -34.14
C ASP A 74 10.38 1.13 -34.84
N GLU A 75 10.53 1.17 -36.16
CA GLU A 75 10.32 2.37 -36.99
C GLU A 75 8.84 2.79 -37.05
N GLN A 76 7.89 1.85 -37.05
CA GLN A 76 6.47 2.16 -36.91
C GLN A 76 6.10 2.68 -35.51
N SER A 77 6.91 2.35 -34.51
CA SER A 77 6.73 2.76 -33.11
C SER A 77 7.54 4.01 -32.74
N ALA A 78 8.30 4.58 -33.68
CA ALA A 78 9.25 5.67 -33.46
C ALA A 78 8.61 6.99 -33.03
N ASP A 79 7.29 7.12 -33.16
CA ASP A 79 6.53 8.21 -32.56
C ASP A 79 5.47 7.61 -31.64
N PRO A 80 5.57 7.76 -30.30
CA PRO A 80 4.44 7.43 -29.44
C PRO A 80 3.24 8.21 -29.97
N PRO A 81 2.08 7.56 -30.18
CA PRO A 81 0.93 8.25 -30.77
C PRO A 81 0.69 9.51 -29.95
N PRO A 82 0.55 10.69 -30.61
CA PRO A 82 0.40 11.94 -29.89
C PRO A 82 -0.71 11.74 -28.86
N LEU A 83 -0.39 12.02 -27.59
CA LEU A 83 -1.37 11.92 -26.51
C LEU A 83 -2.64 12.59 -27.00
N ARG A 84 -3.73 11.81 -27.07
CA ARG A 84 -5.00 12.31 -27.61
C ARG A 84 -5.29 13.66 -26.95
N PRO A 85 -5.64 14.71 -27.72
CA PRO A 85 -5.74 16.07 -27.20
C PRO A 85 -6.67 16.16 -25.99
N GLU A 86 -7.63 15.24 -25.86
CA GLU A 86 -8.51 15.10 -24.70
C GLU A 86 -7.77 14.69 -23.43
N VAL A 87 -6.79 13.78 -23.52
CA VAL A 87 -5.96 13.33 -22.39
C VAL A 87 -5.03 14.45 -21.95
N LEU A 88 -4.38 15.12 -22.91
CA LEU A 88 -3.52 16.28 -22.63
C LEU A 88 -4.32 17.44 -22.01
N ALA A 89 -5.49 17.75 -22.58
CA ALA A 89 -6.40 18.76 -22.03
C ALA A 89 -6.89 18.37 -20.63
N SER A 90 -7.20 17.09 -20.39
CA SER A 90 -7.64 16.62 -19.06
C SER A 90 -6.54 16.78 -18.01
N VAL A 91 -5.29 16.50 -18.34
CA VAL A 91 -4.14 16.65 -17.44
C VAL A 91 -3.85 18.13 -17.19
N LEU A 92 -3.87 18.96 -18.24
CA LEU A 92 -3.67 20.41 -18.12
C LEU A 92 -4.80 21.09 -17.33
N ASP A 93 -6.04 20.64 -17.49
CA ASP A 93 -7.19 21.13 -16.72
C ASP A 93 -7.14 20.64 -15.26
N ARG A 94 -6.67 19.41 -15.01
CA ARG A 94 -6.40 18.90 -13.65
C ARG A 94 -5.33 19.73 -12.93
N VAL A 95 -4.26 20.13 -13.64
CA VAL A 95 -3.18 20.96 -13.09
C VAL A 95 -3.63 22.42 -12.94
N GLY A 96 -4.37 22.94 -13.91
CA GLY A 96 -4.92 24.31 -13.91
C GLY A 96 -5.96 24.54 -12.82
N SER A 97 -6.87 23.58 -12.61
CA SER A 97 -7.87 23.62 -11.53
C SER A 97 -7.21 23.59 -10.14
N ARG A 98 -6.12 22.83 -9.97
CA ARG A 98 -5.34 22.81 -8.71
C ARG A 98 -4.69 24.16 -8.41
N ARG A 99 -4.09 24.82 -9.41
CA ARG A 99 -3.52 26.18 -9.27
C ARG A 99 -4.59 27.26 -9.02
N ARG A 100 -5.73 27.19 -9.71
CA ARG A 100 -6.87 28.11 -9.50
C ARG A 100 -7.49 27.93 -8.11
N ARG A 101 -7.62 26.69 -7.63
CA ARG A 101 -8.09 26.39 -6.28
C ARG A 101 -7.13 26.95 -5.22
N TYR A 102 -5.81 26.81 -5.42
CA TYR A 102 -4.80 27.40 -4.52
C TYR A 102 -4.89 28.93 -4.47
N ARG A 103 -4.99 29.61 -5.63
CA ARG A 103 -5.15 31.07 -5.69
C ARG A 103 -6.46 31.57 -5.07
N ARG A 104 -7.56 30.81 -5.20
CA ARG A 104 -8.84 31.11 -4.55
C ARG A 104 -8.77 30.94 -3.03
N VAL A 105 -8.06 29.92 -2.54
CA VAL A 105 -7.83 29.71 -1.11
C VAL A 105 -6.94 30.81 -0.52
N THR A 106 -5.90 31.27 -1.22
CA THR A 106 -5.05 32.37 -0.74
C THR A 106 -5.73 33.73 -0.76
N THR A 107 -6.63 34.00 -1.72
CA THR A 107 -7.41 35.25 -1.75
C THR A 107 -8.55 35.24 -0.74
N ALA A 108 -9.17 34.09 -0.47
CA ALA A 108 -10.14 33.93 0.61
C ALA A 108 -9.51 34.16 2.00
N ALA A 109 -8.25 33.77 2.20
CA ALA A 109 -7.53 34.02 3.45
C ALA A 109 -7.30 35.51 3.75
N VAL A 110 -7.13 36.36 2.72
CA VAL A 110 -6.97 37.81 2.90
C VAL A 110 -8.31 38.52 3.16
N GLY A 111 -9.41 38.05 2.55
CA GLY A 111 -10.75 38.59 2.80
C GLY A 111 -11.29 38.27 4.21
N LEU A 112 -10.92 37.10 4.75
CA LEU A 112 -11.36 36.66 6.08
C LEU A 112 -10.85 37.55 7.22
N ALA A 113 -9.63 38.10 7.10
CA ALA A 113 -9.05 38.98 8.12
C ALA A 113 -9.84 40.29 8.31
N ALA A 114 -10.36 40.88 7.24
CA ALA A 114 -11.15 42.12 7.31
C ALA A 114 -12.57 41.87 7.86
N ALA A 115 -13.19 40.74 7.51
CA ALA A 115 -14.53 40.39 7.98
C ALA A 115 -14.53 39.94 9.45
N LEU A 116 -13.49 39.25 9.93
CA LEU A 116 -13.37 38.83 11.34
C LEU A 116 -13.22 40.01 12.30
N LEU A 117 -12.54 41.09 11.89
CA LEU A 117 -12.44 42.32 12.69
C LEU A 117 -13.79 43.05 12.81
N ALA A 118 -14.59 43.07 11.74
CA ALA A 118 -15.92 43.68 11.75
C ALA A 118 -16.95 42.82 12.52
N ALA A 119 -16.92 41.50 12.34
CA ALA A 119 -17.83 40.58 13.04
C ALA A 119 -17.50 40.44 14.54
N GLY A 120 -16.21 40.46 14.91
CA GLY A 120 -15.77 40.47 16.31
C GLY A 120 -16.26 41.69 17.08
N ALA A 121 -16.34 42.86 16.42
CA ALA A 121 -16.91 44.07 17.02
C ALA A 121 -18.43 43.97 17.26
N VAL A 122 -19.18 43.26 16.42
CA VAL A 122 -20.64 43.09 16.58
C VAL A 122 -20.97 42.05 17.64
N ILE A 123 -20.25 40.92 17.68
CA ILE A 123 -20.45 39.83 18.65
C ILE A 123 -20.15 40.29 20.09
N ALA A 124 -19.15 41.16 20.28
CA ALA A 124 -18.83 41.70 21.60
C ALA A 124 -19.92 42.62 22.20
N ILE A 125 -20.80 43.19 21.36
CA ILE A 125 -21.78 44.22 21.78
C ILE A 125 -23.17 43.62 22.04
N ARG A 126 -23.53 42.48 21.41
CA ARG A 126 -24.87 41.87 21.52
C ARG A 126 -24.86 40.32 21.38
N PRO A 127 -24.57 39.56 22.43
CA PRO A 127 -24.58 38.09 22.37
C PRO A 127 -25.98 37.44 22.31
N GLU A 128 -27.06 38.21 22.50
CA GLU A 128 -28.41 37.65 22.70
C GLU A 128 -29.29 37.63 21.43
N VAL A 129 -28.77 38.06 20.28
CA VAL A 129 -29.55 38.15 19.02
C VAL A 129 -29.41 36.91 18.13
N VAL A 130 -28.53 35.98 18.50
CA VAL A 130 -28.15 34.85 17.65
C VAL A 130 -28.33 33.57 18.46
N GLY A 131 -29.57 33.10 18.54
CA GLY A 131 -29.93 31.77 19.06
C GLY A 131 -29.39 30.65 18.17
N LEU A 132 -28.06 30.48 18.14
CA LEU A 132 -27.37 29.42 17.43
C LEU A 132 -26.67 28.53 18.46
N GLU A 133 -27.30 27.40 18.76
CA GLU A 133 -26.56 26.23 19.23
C GLU A 133 -25.54 25.84 18.14
N PRO A 134 -24.24 25.75 18.45
CA PRO A 134 -23.22 25.49 17.44
C PRO A 134 -23.22 24.01 17.05
N ALA A 135 -23.90 23.68 15.95
CA ALA A 135 -23.64 22.44 15.21
C ALA A 135 -22.49 22.69 14.22
N THR A 136 -21.25 22.53 14.68
CA THR A 136 -20.06 22.44 13.82
C THR A 136 -19.97 21.05 13.18
N THR A 137 -20.36 20.91 11.90
CA THR A 137 -19.95 19.75 11.09
C THR A 137 -18.67 20.09 10.32
N THR A 138 -17.53 19.78 10.93
CA THR A 138 -16.23 19.66 10.23
C THR A 138 -16.26 18.38 9.40
N GLN A 139 -16.05 18.46 8.09
CA GLN A 139 -15.81 17.28 7.25
C GLN A 139 -14.41 16.75 7.56
N ALA A 140 -14.31 15.93 8.61
CA ALA A 140 -13.09 15.28 9.04
C ALA A 140 -12.81 14.07 8.13
N GLY A 141 -11.57 13.91 7.68
CA GLY A 141 -11.11 12.61 7.19
C GLY A 141 -11.22 11.54 8.29
N PRO A 142 -11.04 10.26 7.96
CA PRO A 142 -11.07 9.21 8.97
C PRO A 142 -10.11 9.55 10.12
N PRO A 143 -10.55 9.44 11.38
CA PRO A 143 -9.75 9.86 12.53
C PRO A 143 -8.48 9.02 12.62
N SER A 144 -7.35 9.67 12.91
CA SER A 144 -6.13 8.96 13.27
C SER A 144 -6.26 8.44 14.70
N LEU A 145 -5.95 7.16 14.89
CA LEU A 145 -6.09 6.43 16.14
C LEU A 145 -4.71 6.03 16.65
N GLU A 146 -4.28 6.66 17.75
CA GLU A 146 -3.05 6.30 18.46
C GLU A 146 -3.12 4.87 19.01
N MET A 147 -2.05 4.09 18.81
CA MET A 147 -1.92 2.74 19.34
C MET A 147 -1.32 2.77 20.75
N ALA A 148 -1.85 1.94 21.65
CA ALA A 148 -1.32 1.74 22.99
C ALA A 148 -0.10 0.81 22.96
N LYS A 149 0.86 1.03 23.86
CA LYS A 149 2.02 0.15 24.02
C LYS A 149 1.65 -1.05 24.88
N VAL A 150 1.85 -2.25 24.33
CA VAL A 150 1.62 -3.52 25.02
C VAL A 150 2.92 -4.05 25.64
N SER A 151 4.04 -3.82 24.96
CA SER A 151 5.38 -4.20 25.43
C SER A 151 6.29 -2.96 25.57
N PRO A 152 7.36 -3.01 26.38
CA PRO A 152 8.32 -1.91 26.48
C PRO A 152 8.98 -1.63 25.13
N THR A 153 8.63 -0.49 24.52
CA THR A 153 9.19 -0.05 23.24
C THR A 153 9.09 1.48 23.12
N PRO A 154 10.08 2.16 22.52
CA PRO A 154 9.97 3.58 22.19
C PRO A 154 9.25 3.81 20.87
N ILE A 155 8.82 2.75 20.18
CA ILE A 155 8.02 2.88 18.97
C ILE A 155 6.68 3.54 19.33
N ASN A 156 6.27 4.54 18.55
CA ASN A 156 4.92 5.10 18.60
C ASN A 156 4.29 4.94 17.23
N ALA A 157 3.03 4.53 17.20
CA ALA A 157 2.30 4.33 15.98
C ALA A 157 0.86 4.81 16.09
N SER A 158 0.34 5.34 14.99
CA SER A 158 -1.07 5.64 14.81
C SER A 158 -1.58 4.98 13.54
N ILE A 159 -2.87 4.66 13.51
CA ILE A 159 -3.54 4.06 12.36
C ILE A 159 -4.70 4.92 11.90
N THR A 160 -4.98 4.87 10.61
CA THR A 160 -6.20 5.39 10.01
C THR A 160 -6.88 4.25 9.27
N MET A 161 -8.19 4.12 9.44
CA MET A 161 -8.98 3.08 8.80
C MET A 161 -10.00 3.70 7.85
N SER A 162 -10.04 3.19 6.63
CA SER A 162 -11.00 3.61 5.60
C SER A 162 -11.77 2.40 5.11
N GLY A 163 -13.08 2.38 5.33
CA GLY A 163 -13.98 1.35 4.81
C GLY A 163 -14.31 1.55 3.34
N TYR A 164 -14.42 0.45 2.62
CA TYR A 164 -14.81 0.35 1.21
C TYR A 164 -15.78 -0.82 1.03
N GLY A 165 -16.46 -0.89 -0.13
CA GLY A 165 -17.38 -1.99 -0.42
C GLY A 165 -16.71 -3.38 -0.48
N TRP A 166 -15.38 -3.42 -0.64
CA TRP A 166 -14.59 -4.65 -0.67
C TRP A 166 -13.91 -4.99 0.67
N GLY A 167 -14.01 -4.12 1.69
CA GLY A 167 -13.32 -4.29 2.98
C GLY A 167 -12.66 -3.00 3.46
N THR A 168 -11.60 -3.13 4.26
CA THR A 168 -10.93 -2.00 4.93
C THR A 168 -9.51 -1.79 4.44
N ARG A 169 -9.14 -0.54 4.17
CA ARG A 169 -7.74 -0.10 4.07
C ARG A 169 -7.28 0.42 5.42
N ILE A 170 -6.12 -0.03 5.87
CA ILE A 170 -5.48 0.42 7.11
C ILE A 170 -4.14 1.04 6.74
N ASP A 171 -4.00 2.33 7.03
CA ASP A 171 -2.75 3.08 6.89
C ASP A 171 -2.17 3.31 8.29
N MET A 172 -0.90 2.99 8.48
CA MET A 172 -0.20 3.18 9.75
C MET A 172 0.93 4.18 9.56
N THR A 173 1.16 5.03 10.56
CA THR A 173 2.38 5.83 10.68
C THR A 173 3.13 5.35 11.91
N CYS A 174 4.35 4.88 11.72
CA CYS A 174 5.16 4.27 12.77
C CYS A 174 6.49 5.01 12.90
N THR A 175 6.73 5.57 14.07
CA THR A 175 7.96 6.29 14.41
C THR A 175 8.81 5.42 15.32
N TYR A 176 10.01 5.09 14.87
CA TYR A 176 10.98 4.37 15.67
C TYR A 176 11.80 5.43 16.38
N GLY A 177 11.49 5.71 17.65
CA GLY A 177 12.22 6.69 18.44
C GLY A 177 13.74 6.48 18.35
N ASP A 178 14.52 7.51 18.65
CA ASP A 178 15.98 7.37 18.69
C ASP A 178 16.33 6.47 19.89
N TRP A 179 16.63 5.19 19.66
CA TRP A 179 16.95 4.21 20.69
C TRP A 179 18.30 4.48 21.40
N GLY A 180 18.86 5.69 21.27
CA GLY A 180 20.22 6.01 21.72
C GLY A 180 21.31 5.29 20.94
N ASN A 181 20.93 4.49 19.93
CA ASN A 181 21.82 3.76 19.07
C ASN A 181 21.23 3.75 17.64
N ARG A 182 21.81 4.58 16.77
CA ARG A 182 21.45 4.66 15.34
C ARG A 182 21.81 3.37 14.58
N ASP A 183 22.66 2.53 15.18
CA ASP A 183 23.11 1.25 14.65
C ASP A 183 22.34 0.05 15.24
N ALA A 184 21.22 0.29 15.94
CA ALA A 184 20.35 -0.80 16.37
C ALA A 184 19.90 -1.63 15.16
N ALA A 185 20.02 -2.96 15.28
CA ALA A 185 19.70 -3.87 14.18
C ALA A 185 18.25 -3.66 13.72
N PRO A 186 17.99 -3.63 12.39
CA PRO A 186 16.64 -3.54 11.86
C PRO A 186 15.73 -4.63 12.42
N GLN A 187 14.49 -4.28 12.75
CA GLN A 187 13.50 -5.23 13.28
C GLN A 187 12.45 -5.54 12.22
N THR A 188 12.13 -6.82 12.02
CA THR A 188 11.02 -7.19 11.13
C THR A 188 9.72 -7.11 11.92
N LEU A 189 8.81 -6.26 11.45
CA LEU A 189 7.56 -5.93 12.10
C LEU A 189 6.39 -6.28 11.18
N ALA A 190 5.25 -6.57 11.79
CA ALA A 190 4.03 -6.87 11.06
C ALA A 190 2.80 -6.18 11.64
N MET A 191 1.86 -5.85 10.77
CA MET A 191 0.53 -5.35 11.12
C MET A 191 -0.43 -6.52 11.08
N VAL A 192 -1.12 -6.73 12.18
CA VAL A 192 -2.06 -7.83 12.36
C VAL A 192 -3.43 -7.26 12.68
N VAL A 193 -4.45 -7.73 11.98
CA VAL A 193 -5.85 -7.45 12.28
C VAL A 193 -6.42 -8.60 13.08
N ILE A 194 -7.14 -8.25 14.15
CA ILE A 194 -7.93 -9.17 14.96
C ILE A 194 -9.40 -8.91 14.66
N GLY A 195 -10.10 -9.91 14.14
CA GLY A 195 -11.54 -9.87 13.92
C GLY A 195 -12.33 -10.03 15.22
N ARG A 196 -13.56 -9.52 15.27
CA ARG A 196 -14.49 -9.73 16.39
C ARG A 196 -14.94 -11.19 16.52
N ASP A 197 -14.78 -11.97 15.46
CA ASP A 197 -14.94 -13.43 15.43
C ASP A 197 -13.73 -14.18 16.04
N GLY A 198 -12.67 -13.46 16.42
CA GLY A 198 -11.42 -14.02 16.96
C GLY A 198 -10.40 -14.41 15.90
N SER A 199 -10.68 -14.18 14.62
CA SER A 199 -9.71 -14.39 13.53
C SER A 199 -8.51 -13.46 13.70
N ARG A 200 -7.33 -13.93 13.26
CA ARG A 200 -6.06 -13.20 13.33
C ARG A 200 -5.38 -13.27 11.98
N SER A 201 -5.14 -12.11 11.36
CA SER A 201 -4.55 -12.04 10.02
C SER A 201 -3.42 -11.02 9.99
N GLU A 202 -2.22 -11.47 9.62
CA GLU A 202 -1.13 -10.57 9.26
C GLU A 202 -1.39 -9.99 7.87
N ILE A 203 -1.41 -8.66 7.75
CA ILE A 203 -1.83 -7.97 6.53
C ILE A 203 -0.73 -7.10 5.92
N ALA A 204 0.37 -6.86 6.65
CA ALA A 204 1.58 -6.23 6.12
C ALA A 204 2.78 -6.56 6.98
N THR A 205 3.94 -6.64 6.34
CA THR A 205 5.25 -6.84 6.99
C THR A 205 6.22 -5.79 6.47
N TRP A 206 7.06 -5.24 7.33
CA TRP A 206 8.08 -4.26 6.95
C TRP A 206 9.27 -4.29 7.90
N LEU A 207 10.32 -3.56 7.52
CA LEU A 207 11.53 -3.42 8.33
C LEU A 207 11.49 -2.10 9.09
N GLY A 208 11.51 -2.17 10.43
CA GLY A 208 11.66 -1.03 11.32
C GLY A 208 13.13 -0.62 11.46
N LEU A 209 13.42 0.65 11.20
CA LEU A 209 14.77 1.22 11.25
C LEU A 209 14.83 2.32 12.31
N SER A 210 15.83 2.26 13.19
CA SER A 210 16.05 3.25 14.25
C SER A 210 16.10 4.68 13.70
N GLY A 211 15.38 5.61 14.34
CA GLY A 211 15.35 7.02 13.94
C GLY A 211 14.59 7.32 12.64
N ALA A 212 13.99 6.32 11.98
CA ALA A 212 13.17 6.51 10.80
C ALA A 212 11.67 6.56 11.13
N THR A 213 10.87 6.95 10.14
CA THR A 213 9.41 6.82 10.16
C THR A 213 8.99 5.90 9.01
N ALA A 214 8.24 4.85 9.30
CA ALA A 214 7.62 4.00 8.29
C ALA A 214 6.14 4.33 8.16
N MET A 215 5.60 4.14 6.95
CA MET A 215 4.19 4.35 6.66
C MET A 215 3.60 3.12 5.94
N PRO A 216 3.51 1.96 6.61
CA PRO A 216 2.95 0.76 5.99
C PRO A 216 1.46 0.92 5.76
N SER A 217 0.98 0.29 4.67
CA SER A 217 -0.42 0.31 4.27
C SER A 217 -0.83 -1.08 3.84
N ALA A 218 -2.04 -1.48 4.22
CA ALA A 218 -2.56 -2.81 3.98
C ALA A 218 -4.07 -2.79 3.75
N ASN A 219 -4.58 -3.88 3.17
CA ASN A 219 -6.01 -4.12 3.01
C ASN A 219 -6.42 -5.41 3.74
N THR A 220 -7.68 -5.47 4.14
CA THR A 220 -8.35 -6.67 4.64
C THR A 220 -9.75 -6.72 4.07
N PRO A 221 -10.30 -7.91 3.73
CA PRO A 221 -11.69 -8.04 3.31
C PRO A 221 -12.69 -7.72 4.44
N MET A 222 -12.23 -7.70 5.71
CA MET A 222 -13.07 -7.35 6.85
C MET A 222 -13.56 -5.90 6.75
N GLN A 223 -14.81 -5.68 7.09
CA GLN A 223 -15.37 -4.34 7.27
C GLN A 223 -14.86 -3.71 8.57
N PRO A 224 -14.83 -2.37 8.69
CA PRO A 224 -14.31 -1.69 9.88
C PRO A 224 -15.00 -2.14 11.17
N GLU A 225 -16.30 -2.44 11.11
CA GLU A 225 -17.11 -2.89 12.25
C GLU A 225 -16.78 -4.32 12.68
N GLU A 226 -16.20 -5.14 11.79
CA GLU A 226 -15.80 -6.52 12.07
C GLU A 226 -14.42 -6.59 12.73
N ILE A 227 -13.65 -5.50 12.73
CA ILE A 227 -12.31 -5.44 13.30
C ILE A 227 -12.41 -5.12 14.80
N ALA A 228 -11.86 -6.00 15.63
CA ALA A 228 -11.79 -5.84 17.09
C ALA A 228 -10.53 -5.06 17.52
N ALA A 229 -9.40 -5.31 16.84
CA ALA A 229 -8.15 -4.63 17.12
C ALA A 229 -7.20 -4.66 15.92
N VAL A 230 -6.30 -3.68 15.89
CA VAL A 230 -5.12 -3.69 15.02
C VAL A 230 -3.89 -3.73 15.91
N GLN A 231 -3.00 -4.67 15.64
CA GLN A 231 -1.77 -4.89 16.38
C GLN A 231 -0.56 -4.65 15.49
N MET A 232 0.53 -4.21 16.10
CA MET A 232 1.85 -4.27 15.51
C MET A 232 2.69 -5.23 16.33
N ILE A 233 3.23 -6.25 15.67
CA ILE A 233 4.01 -7.31 16.30
C ILE A 233 5.46 -7.29 15.80
N SER A 234 6.35 -7.84 16.61
CA SER A 234 7.67 -8.32 16.17
C SER A 234 7.49 -9.70 15.55
N THR A 235 7.94 -9.90 14.30
CA THR A 235 7.73 -11.19 13.60
C THR A 235 8.62 -12.33 14.09
N PRO A 236 9.87 -12.13 14.54
CA PRO A 236 10.71 -13.24 15.01
C PRO A 236 10.14 -14.02 16.20
N ASP A 237 9.42 -13.34 17.10
CA ASP A 237 8.90 -13.90 18.35
C ASP A 237 7.38 -13.77 18.49
N GLY A 238 6.70 -13.08 17.56
CA GLY A 238 5.26 -12.86 17.57
C GLY A 238 4.78 -11.89 18.65
N THR A 239 5.71 -11.22 19.35
CA THR A 239 5.39 -10.35 20.49
C THR A 239 4.59 -9.13 20.03
N VAL A 240 3.45 -8.87 20.67
CA VAL A 240 2.65 -7.67 20.44
C VAL A 240 3.35 -6.47 21.08
N LEU A 241 3.74 -5.50 20.25
CA LEU A 241 4.44 -4.30 20.68
C LEU A 241 3.46 -3.15 20.94
N LEU A 242 2.56 -2.93 19.97
CA LEU A 242 1.52 -1.91 20.05
C LEU A 242 0.16 -2.50 19.62
N GLU A 243 -0.91 -1.95 20.16
CA GLU A 243 -2.28 -2.35 19.87
C GLU A 243 -3.24 -1.15 19.88
N LYS A 244 -4.16 -1.12 18.92
CA LYS A 244 -5.37 -0.29 18.96
C LYS A 244 -6.60 -1.20 18.99
N LYS A 245 -7.34 -1.18 20.11
CA LYS A 245 -8.68 -1.78 20.21
C LYS A 245 -9.74 -0.85 19.61
N LEU A 246 -10.78 -1.43 19.01
CA LEU A 246 -11.87 -0.74 18.31
C LEU A 246 -13.26 -1.07 18.86
#